data_AF-A0A4V1U997-F1
#
_entry.id   AF-A0A4V1U997-F1
#
_cell.length_a   1.000
_cell.length_b   1.000
_cell.length_c   1.000
_cell.angle_alpha   90.00
_cell.angle_beta   90.00
_cell.angle_gamma   90.00
#
_symmetry.space_group_name_H-M   'P 1'
#
loop_
_entity.id
_entity.type
_entity.pdbx_description
1 polymer ?
#
loop_
_entity_poly.entity_id
_entity_poly.type
_entity_poly.pdbx_seq_one_letter_code
_entity_poly.pdbx_strand_id
1 'polypeptide(L)' 'MKLVTPEYGLAVWTFLCLTALVLSVVAIISILRNQKIGSIESLGWIVLVMFVPFIGAIVYFKQNKSRKINNYV' A
#
# COMPACT_ATOMS: atom_id res chain seq x y z
N MET A 1 -11.71 23.07 25.13
CA MET A 1 -10.97 21.84 24.76
C MET A 1 -9.56 22.23 24.35
N LYS A 2 -8.55 21.93 25.16
CA LYS A 2 -7.11 22.14 24.89
C LYS A 2 -6.53 20.89 24.21
N LEU A 3 -7.26 20.33 23.24
CA LEU A 3 -6.97 19.03 22.63
C LEU A 3 -6.52 19.29 21.20
N VAL A 4 -5.27 18.91 20.92
CA VAL A 4 -4.52 19.18 19.69
C VAL A 4 -3.98 20.61 19.62
N THR A 5 -2.87 20.84 20.31
CA THR A 5 -1.95 21.91 19.90
C THR A 5 -1.54 21.63 18.44
N PRO A 6 -1.71 22.61 17.52
CA PRO A 6 -1.58 22.39 16.07
C PRO A 6 -0.23 21.81 15.65
N GLU A 7 0.82 22.07 16.43
CA GLU A 7 2.17 21.51 16.26
C GLU A 7 2.23 19.97 16.30
N TYR A 8 1.52 19.32 17.23
CA TYR A 8 1.52 17.85 17.33
C TYR A 8 0.61 17.21 16.27
N GLY A 9 -0.51 17.87 15.94
CA GLY A 9 -1.40 17.42 14.87
C GLY A 9 -0.69 17.38 13.52
N LEU A 10 0.10 18.42 13.22
CA LEU A 10 0.93 18.47 12.02
C LEU A 10 2.01 17.38 12.02
N ALA A 11 2.71 17.18 13.14
CA ALA A 11 3.75 16.14 13.22
C ALA A 11 3.18 14.73 12.99
N VAL A 12 2.05 14.40 13.62
CA VAL A 12 1.37 13.10 13.42
C VAL A 12 0.87 12.96 11.99
N TRP A 13 0.29 14.02 11.40
CA TRP A 13 -0.18 14.01 10.02
C TRP A 13 0.97 13.80 9.03
N THR A 14 2.08 14.51 9.20
CA THR A 14 3.27 14.36 8.38
C THR A 14 3.84 12.95 8.49
N PHE A 15 3.92 12.40 9.71
CA PHE A 15 4.37 11.02 9.90
C PHE A 15 3.45 10.02 9.20
N LEU A 16 2.13 10.19 9.33
CA LEU A 16 1.15 9.34 8.68
C LEU A 16 1.28 9.42 7.14
N CYS A 17 1.38 10.61 6.56
CA CYS A 17 1.63 10.77 5.12
C CYS A 17 2.95 10.13 4.67
N LEU A 18 4.02 10.27 5.46
CA LEU A 18 5.32 9.66 5.16
C LEU A 18 5.23 8.13 5.12
N THR A 19 4.58 7.53 6.13
CA THR A 19 4.36 6.08 6.15
C THR A 19 3.49 5.61 4.99
N ALA A 20 2.45 6.35 4.63
CA ALA A 20 1.61 6.09 3.46
C ALA A 20 2.45 6.03 2.18
N LEU A 21 3.32 7.02 1.99
CA LEU A 21 4.16 7.17 0.81
C LEU A 21 5.16 6.02 0.70
N VAL A 22 5.84 5.68 1.80
CA VAL A 22 6.74 4.53 1.85
C VAL A 22 5.99 3.24 1.51
N LEU A 23 4.79 3.05 2.08
CA LEU A 23 3.99 1.86 1.85
C LEU A 23 3.57 1.72 0.37
N SER A 24 3.16 2.83 -0.26
CA SER A 24 2.85 2.85 -1.69
C SER A 24 4.04 2.52 -2.56
N VAL A 25 5.21 3.09 -2.28
CA VAL A 25 6.44 2.81 -3.04
C VAL A 25 6.82 1.34 -2.92
N VAL A 26 6.81 0.78 -1.71
CA VAL A 26 7.12 -0.64 -1.48
C VAL A 26 6.11 -1.55 -2.16
N ALA A 27 4.81 -1.21 -2.15
CA ALA A 27 3.78 -1.97 -2.84
C ALA A 27 3.98 -1.95 -4.36
N ILE A 28 4.28 -0.79 -4.96
CA ILE A 28 4.59 -0.67 -6.40
C ILE A 28 5.82 -1.51 -6.76
N ILE A 29 6.91 -1.42 -6.00
CA ILE A 29 8.11 -2.25 -6.21
C ILE A 29 7.76 -3.73 -6.11
N SER A 30 6.94 -4.13 -5.13
CA SER A 30 6.51 -5.51 -4.99
C SER A 30 5.68 -5.96 -6.19
N ILE A 31 4.77 -5.14 -6.71
CA ILE A 31 3.96 -5.44 -7.90
C ILE A 31 4.87 -5.64 -9.12
N LEU A 32 5.79 -4.71 -9.36
CA LEU A 32 6.76 -4.78 -10.46
C LEU A 32 7.67 -6.00 -10.38
N ARG A 33 8.11 -6.37 -9.17
CA ARG A 33 8.98 -7.53 -8.95
C ARG A 33 8.22 -8.86 -9.09
N ASN A 34 6.90 -8.85 -8.97
CA ASN A 34 6.09 -10.06 -9.01
C ASN A 34 5.70 -10.39 -10.46
N GLN A 35 6.62 -11.02 -11.21
CA GLN A 35 6.40 -11.44 -12.60
C GLN A 35 5.28 -12.47 -12.81
N LYS A 36 4.70 -13.00 -11.71
CA LYS A 36 3.54 -13.90 -11.74
C LYS A 36 2.20 -13.18 -11.89
N ILE A 37 2.18 -11.86 -11.79
CA ILE A 37 0.98 -11.04 -11.98
C ILE A 37 0.92 -10.65 -13.46
N GLY A 38 -0.21 -10.89 -14.13
CA GLY A 38 -0.35 -10.53 -15.54
C GLY A 38 -0.19 -9.02 -15.75
N SER A 39 0.29 -8.58 -16.92
CA SER A 39 0.59 -7.16 -17.19
C SER A 39 -0.59 -6.22 -16.90
N ILE A 40 -1.82 -6.65 -17.18
CA ILE A 40 -3.04 -5.87 -16.90
C ILE A 40 -3.37 -5.82 -15.40
N GLU A 41 -3.16 -6.93 -14.67
CA GLU A 41 -3.40 -7.01 -13.23
C GLU A 41 -2.37 -6.14 -12.47
N SER A 42 -1.13 -6.13 -12.94
CA SER A 42 -0.04 -5.31 -12.39
C SER A 42 -0.35 -3.82 -12.50
N LEU A 43 -0.82 -3.37 -13.67
CA LEU A 43 -1.27 -1.98 -13.88
C LEU A 43 -2.45 -1.61 -12.97
N GLY A 44 -3.45 -2.49 -12.85
CA GLY A 44 -4.59 -2.27 -11.95
C GLY A 44 -4.18 -2.08 -10.49
N TRP A 45 -3.22 -2.88 -10.02
CA TRP A 45 -2.68 -2.74 -8.67
C TRP A 45 -1.87 -1.46 -8.46
N ILE A 46 -1.07 -1.04 -9.45
CA ILE A 46 -0.31 0.22 -9.37
C ILE A 46 -1.27 1.41 -9.27
N VAL A 47 -2.33 1.43 -10.09
CA VAL A 47 -3.35 2.50 -10.05
C VAL A 47 -4.07 2.52 -8.71
N LEU A 48 -4.47 1.35 -8.19
CA LEU A 48 -5.14 1.23 -6.89
C LEU A 48 -4.26 1.72 -5.73
N VAL A 49 -2.97 1.34 -5.72
CA VAL A 49 -1.99 1.76 -4.70
C VAL A 49 -1.65 3.25 -4.80
N MET A 50 -1.72 3.83 -6.00
CA MET A 50 -1.49 5.26 -6.22
C MET A 50 -2.66 6.12 -5.72
N PHE A 51 -3.91 5.69 -5.95
CA PHE A 51 -5.11 6.42 -5.52
C PHE A 51 -5.50 6.16 -4.06
N VAL A 52 -5.17 4.98 -3.53
CA VAL A 52 -5.52 4.60 -2.16
C VAL A 52 -4.30 3.97 -1.48
N PRO A 53 -3.33 4.79 -1.03
CA PRO A 53 -2.02 4.30 -0.56
C PRO A 53 -2.13 3.30 0.60
N PHE A 54 -3.05 3.56 1.54
CA PHE A 54 -3.26 2.68 2.68
C PHE A 54 -4.03 1.40 2.32
N ILE A 55 -5.19 1.53 1.67
CA ILE A 55 -6.06 0.36 1.40
C ILE A 55 -5.49 -0.48 0.26
N GLY A 56 -5.04 0.14 -0.82
CA GLY A 56 -4.47 -0.56 -1.99
C GLY A 56 -3.27 -1.42 -1.62
N ALA A 57 -2.36 -0.90 -0.80
CA ALA A 57 -1.20 -1.67 -0.33
C ALA A 57 -1.62 -2.83 0.59
N ILE A 58 -2.53 -2.61 1.54
CA ILE A 58 -3.01 -3.66 2.47
C ILE A 58 -3.70 -4.80 1.69
N VAL A 59 -4.58 -4.47 0.75
CA VAL A 59 -5.28 -5.49 -0.05
C VAL A 59 -4.30 -6.24 -0.94
N TYR A 60 -3.32 -5.55 -1.54
CA TYR A 60 -2.27 -6.20 -2.35
C TYR A 60 -1.50 -7.23 -1.54
N PHE A 61 -0.99 -6.86 -0.36
CA PHE A 61 -0.23 -7.78 0.48
C PHE A 61 -1.07 -8.95 0.98
N LYS A 62 -2.35 -8.72 1.31
CA LYS A 62 -3.27 -9.79 1.72
C LYS A 62 -3.54 -10.78 0.56
N GLN A 63 -3.75 -10.27 -0.65
CA GLN A 63 -4.05 -11.12 -1.81
C GLN A 63 -2.81 -11.86 -2.32
N ASN A 64 -1.63 -11.24 -2.25
CA ASN A 64 -0.37 -11.92 -2.56
C ASN A 64 -0.10 -13.10 -1.60
N LYS A 65 -0.48 -12.98 -0.33
CA LYS A 65 -0.39 -14.08 0.64
C LYS A 65 -1.36 -15.23 0.31
N SER A 66 -2.59 -14.93 -0.07
CA SER A 66 -3.58 -15.95 -0.49
C SER A 66 -3.20 -16.66 -1.79
N ARG A 67 -2.64 -15.96 -2.79
CA ARG A 67 -2.15 -16.59 -4.04
C ARG A 67 -1.00 -17.58 -3.80
N LYS A 68 -0.22 -17.39 -2.73
CA LYS A 68 0.83 -18.32 -2.34
C LYS A 68 0.29 -19.64 -1.78
N ILE A 69 -0.89 -19.63 -1.13
CA ILE A 69 -1.47 -20.81 -0.46
C ILE A 69 -2.21 -21.70 -1.46
N ASN A 70 -2.89 -21.12 -2.45
CA ASN A 70 -3.69 -21.87 -3.42
C ASN A 70 -2.88 -22.64 -4.48
N ASN A 71 -1.56 -22.44 -4.57
CA ASN A 71 -0.68 -23.18 -5.47
C ASN A 71 -0.03 -24.42 -4.80
N TYR A 72 -0.47 -24.80 -3.59
CA TYR A 72 -0.01 -25.99 -2.87
C TYR A 72 -1.15 -26.98 -2.55
N VAL A 73 -2.30 -26.85 -3.23
CA VAL A 73 -3.42 -27.80 -3.15
C VAL A 73 -3.65 -28.41 -4.53
#